data_AF-A0A5S4U4L0-F1
#
_entry.id   AF-A0A5S4U4L0-F1
#
_cell.length_a   1.000
_cell.length_b   1.000
_cell.length_c   1.000
_cell.angle_alpha   90.00
_cell.angle_beta   90.00
_cell.angle_gamma   90.00
#
_symmetry.space_group_name_H-M   'P 1'
#
loop_
_entity.id
_entity.type
_entity.pdbx_description
1 polymer ?
#
loop_
_entity_poly.entity_id
_entity_poly.type
_entity_poly.pdbx_seq_one_letter_code
_entity_poly.pdbx_strand_id
1 'polypeptide(L)'
;MHSASDVHDGLYWIQWWCYGCLRQADASWLTAVAFSEDDLALAPVHHTAMRHRFDIVETTPPPPESALLQLGQLNAEQRRQVLALIAAVCRETEGEQPDALAIWCRRLAKALRPGLWLPSMLAFGQRREQDALVILRSRFPASCWSRLQLLYPRDWCDGAAETPAEALPAGRIASLCDAIIWKVAAG
;
A
#
# COMPACT_ATOMS: atom_id res chain seq x y z
N MET A 1 5.21 -30.28 -3.50
CA MET A 1 4.55 -30.57 -2.22
C MET A 1 4.27 -29.23 -1.59
N HIS A 2 3.10 -28.63 -1.88
CA HIS A 2 2.71 -27.33 -1.31
C HIS A 2 2.28 -27.58 0.14
N SER A 3 2.80 -26.78 1.06
CA SER A 3 2.49 -26.90 2.49
C SER A 3 1.06 -26.43 2.76
N ALA A 4 0.41 -26.89 3.83
CA ALA A 4 -0.94 -26.44 4.19
C ALA A 4 -1.04 -24.90 4.39
N SER A 5 0.08 -24.27 4.77
CA SER A 5 0.23 -22.80 4.82
C SER A 5 0.11 -22.15 3.43
N ASP A 6 0.74 -22.73 2.41
CA ASP A 6 0.73 -22.18 1.03
C ASP A 6 -0.68 -22.20 0.43
N VAL A 7 -1.48 -23.22 0.78
CA VAL A 7 -2.88 -23.35 0.33
C VAL A 7 -3.77 -22.31 1.03
N HIS A 8 -3.53 -22.06 2.32
CA HIS A 8 -4.25 -21.04 3.08
C HIS A 8 -3.94 -19.64 2.56
N ASP A 9 -2.67 -19.34 2.30
CA ASP A 9 -2.22 -18.06 1.74
C ASP A 9 -2.75 -17.83 0.33
N GLY A 10 -2.79 -18.87 -0.51
CA GLY A 10 -3.37 -18.81 -1.85
C GLY A 10 -4.88 -18.55 -1.85
N LEU A 11 -5.63 -19.19 -0.95
CA LEU A 11 -7.08 -18.94 -0.84
C LEU A 11 -7.36 -17.54 -0.29
N TYR A 12 -6.65 -17.14 0.76
CA TYR A 12 -6.75 -15.79 1.32
C TYR A 12 -6.44 -14.73 0.25
N TRP A 13 -5.38 -14.94 -0.53
CA TRP A 13 -5.01 -14.06 -1.64
C TRP A 13 -6.14 -13.90 -2.65
N ILE A 14 -6.72 -15.00 -3.12
CA ILE A 14 -7.79 -14.98 -4.12
C ILE A 14 -9.03 -14.28 -3.54
N GLN A 15 -9.40 -14.56 -2.29
CA GLN A 15 -10.55 -13.91 -1.65
C GLN A 15 -10.32 -12.41 -1.49
N TRP A 16 -9.14 -12.01 -1.02
CA TRP A 16 -8.77 -10.60 -0.89
C TRP A 16 -8.79 -9.89 -2.24
N TRP A 17 -8.18 -10.48 -3.26
CA TRP A 17 -8.16 -9.96 -4.62
C TRP A 17 -9.56 -9.79 -5.22
N CYS A 18 -10.44 -10.76 -4.99
CA CYS A 18 -11.76 -10.78 -5.60
C CYS A 18 -12.73 -9.81 -4.93
N TYR A 19 -12.76 -9.74 -3.60
CA TYR A 19 -13.73 -8.93 -2.88
C TYR A 19 -13.26 -8.44 -1.51
N GLY A 20 -12.23 -9.03 -0.91
CA GLY A 20 -11.74 -8.60 0.40
C GLY A 20 -11.18 -7.18 0.39
N CYS A 21 -10.50 -6.76 -0.69
CA CYS A 21 -10.05 -5.38 -0.86
C CYS A 21 -11.22 -4.37 -0.84
N LEU A 22 -12.38 -4.72 -1.40
CA LEU A 22 -13.58 -3.87 -1.36
C LEU A 22 -14.08 -3.67 0.07
N ARG A 23 -14.11 -4.74 0.86
CA ARG A 23 -14.55 -4.69 2.27
C ARG A 23 -13.58 -3.93 3.18
N GLN A 24 -12.35 -3.75 2.74
CA GLN A 24 -11.33 -2.99 3.47
C GLN A 24 -11.14 -1.59 2.92
N ALA A 25 -11.99 -1.17 1.97
CA ALA A 25 -11.91 0.16 1.40
C ALA A 25 -12.11 1.21 2.49
N ASP A 26 -11.30 2.26 2.45
CA ASP A 26 -11.45 3.42 3.32
C ASP A 26 -12.83 4.07 3.10
N ALA A 27 -13.40 4.63 4.17
CA ALA A 27 -14.76 5.19 4.16
C ALA A 27 -14.95 6.31 3.12
N SER A 28 -13.88 7.01 2.74
CA SER A 28 -13.90 8.01 1.67
C SER A 28 -14.28 7.42 0.31
N TRP A 29 -13.92 6.17 0.03
CA TRP A 29 -14.33 5.47 -1.20
C TRP A 29 -15.80 5.08 -1.18
N LEU A 30 -16.30 4.59 -0.04
CA LEU A 30 -17.70 4.20 0.13
C LEU A 30 -18.64 5.38 -0.08
N THR A 31 -18.27 6.53 0.51
CA THR A 31 -18.99 7.78 0.33
C THR A 31 -19.02 8.21 -1.14
N ALA A 32 -17.91 8.07 -1.87
CA ALA A 32 -17.82 8.46 -3.27
C ALA A 32 -18.69 7.60 -4.21
N VAL A 33 -18.82 6.30 -3.93
CA VAL A 33 -19.63 5.38 -4.75
C VAL A 33 -21.05 5.17 -4.21
N ALA A 34 -21.41 5.86 -3.13
CA ALA A 34 -22.68 5.73 -2.40
C ALA A 34 -22.99 4.29 -1.97
N PHE A 35 -21.99 3.58 -1.46
CA PHE A 35 -22.17 2.28 -0.82
C PHE A 35 -22.18 2.39 0.69
N SER A 36 -23.01 1.57 1.32
CA SER A 36 -23.02 1.33 2.75
C SER A 36 -22.12 0.14 3.12
N GLU A 37 -21.87 -0.04 4.43
CA GLU A 37 -21.20 -1.25 4.92
C GLU A 37 -22.03 -2.52 4.64
N ASP A 38 -23.35 -2.42 4.63
CA ASP A 38 -24.25 -3.53 4.29
C ASP A 38 -24.11 -3.94 2.83
N ASP A 39 -23.91 -2.99 1.92
CA ASP A 39 -23.63 -3.28 0.51
C ASP A 39 -22.32 -4.06 0.36
N LEU A 40 -21.29 -3.72 1.14
CA LEU A 40 -20.01 -4.44 1.16
C LEU A 40 -20.14 -5.87 1.70
N ALA A 41 -21.12 -6.16 2.55
CA ALA A 41 -21.38 -7.53 3.00
C ALA A 41 -21.79 -8.44 1.82
N LEU A 42 -22.37 -7.87 0.75
CA LEU A 42 -22.74 -8.57 -0.47
C LEU A 42 -21.60 -8.71 -1.49
N ALA A 43 -20.42 -8.15 -1.19
CA ALA A 43 -19.25 -8.21 -2.08
C ALA A 43 -18.88 -9.64 -2.54
N PRO A 44 -18.97 -10.72 -1.74
CA PRO A 44 -18.69 -12.08 -2.23
C PRO A 44 -19.54 -12.46 -3.46
N VAL A 45 -20.78 -11.99 -3.54
CA VAL A 45 -21.73 -12.31 -4.62
C VAL A 45 -21.69 -11.27 -5.74
N HIS A 46 -21.57 -9.99 -5.42
CA HIS A 46 -21.69 -8.89 -6.39
C HIS A 46 -20.38 -8.18 -6.72
N HIS A 47 -19.23 -8.79 -6.40
CA HIS A 47 -17.92 -8.17 -6.56
C HIS A 47 -17.65 -7.58 -7.94
N THR A 48 -18.10 -8.21 -9.04
CA THR A 48 -17.84 -7.69 -10.39
C THR A 48 -18.51 -6.34 -10.59
N ALA A 49 -19.80 -6.23 -10.23
CA ALA A 49 -20.53 -4.97 -10.31
C ALA A 49 -19.94 -3.90 -9.38
N MET A 50 -19.54 -4.29 -8.17
CA MET A 50 -18.93 -3.37 -7.22
C MET A 50 -17.56 -2.87 -7.70
N ARG A 51 -16.69 -3.76 -8.20
CA ARG A 51 -15.38 -3.40 -8.77
C ARG A 51 -15.52 -2.36 -9.87
N HIS A 52 -16.51 -2.50 -10.75
CA HIS A 52 -16.79 -1.50 -11.77
C HIS A 52 -17.17 -0.13 -11.17
N ARG A 53 -17.89 -0.08 -10.04
CA ARG A 53 -18.22 1.18 -9.36
C ARG A 53 -16.98 1.83 -8.70
N PHE A 54 -16.05 1.03 -8.22
CA PHE A 54 -14.77 1.50 -7.67
C PHE A 54 -13.68 1.74 -8.72
N ASP A 55 -13.99 1.60 -10.02
CA ASP A 55 -13.03 1.70 -11.12
C ASP A 55 -11.81 0.76 -10.97
N ILE A 56 -12.05 -0.43 -10.42
CA ILE A 56 -11.02 -1.45 -10.27
C ILE A 56 -10.80 -2.17 -11.60
N VAL A 57 -9.54 -2.21 -12.03
CA VAL A 57 -9.14 -2.92 -13.25
C VAL A 57 -9.50 -4.41 -13.14
N GLU A 58 -10.27 -4.89 -14.11
CA GLU A 58 -10.64 -6.29 -14.26
C GLU A 58 -9.46 -7.09 -14.81
N THR A 59 -8.70 -7.73 -13.92
CA THR A 59 -7.63 -8.66 -14.29
C THR A 59 -7.67 -9.90 -13.41
N THR A 60 -7.11 -10.99 -13.93
CA THR A 60 -6.85 -12.19 -13.13
C THR A 60 -5.89 -11.88 -11.99
N PRO A 61 -6.02 -12.55 -10.82
CA PRO A 61 -5.07 -12.39 -9.72
C PRO A 61 -3.67 -12.79 -10.20
N PRO A 62 -2.65 -11.93 -10.02
CA PRO A 62 -1.26 -12.35 -10.20
C PRO A 62 -0.87 -13.36 -9.11
N PRO A 63 0.33 -13.98 -9.20
CA PRO A 63 0.86 -14.77 -8.09
C PRO A 63 0.85 -13.97 -6.77
N PRO A 64 0.57 -14.62 -5.64
CA PRO A 64 0.52 -13.94 -4.35
C PRO A 64 1.86 -13.27 -4.04
N GLU A 65 1.80 -11.97 -3.82
CA GLU A 65 2.96 -11.17 -3.44
C GLU A 65 2.93 -10.91 -1.93
N SER A 66 3.99 -11.33 -1.22
CA SER A 66 4.05 -11.31 0.25
C SER A 66 3.82 -9.91 0.83
N ALA A 67 4.46 -8.88 0.26
CA ALA A 67 4.30 -7.50 0.70
C ALA A 67 2.85 -7.00 0.56
N LEU A 68 2.19 -7.37 -0.55
CA LEU A 68 0.80 -6.98 -0.80
C LEU A 68 -0.18 -7.71 0.13
N LEU A 69 0.07 -9.00 0.37
CA LEU A 69 -0.67 -9.80 1.34
C LEU A 69 -0.56 -9.22 2.76
N GLN A 70 0.66 -8.86 3.18
CA GLN A 70 0.89 -8.23 4.47
C GLN A 70 0.11 -6.92 4.58
N LEU A 71 0.18 -6.03 3.58
CA LEU A 71 -0.60 -4.78 3.56
C LEU A 71 -2.12 -5.01 3.69
N GLY A 72 -2.64 -6.04 3.02
CA GLY A 72 -4.05 -6.44 3.12
C GLY A 72 -4.45 -6.96 4.51
N GLN A 73 -3.51 -7.45 5.30
CA GLN A 73 -3.74 -7.92 6.67
C GLN A 73 -3.58 -6.81 7.73
N LEU A 74 -2.81 -5.75 7.43
CA LEU A 74 -2.66 -4.61 8.32
C LEU A 74 -3.98 -3.87 8.52
N ASN A 75 -4.19 -3.33 9.72
CA ASN A 75 -5.29 -2.39 9.99
C ASN A 75 -4.94 -0.97 9.50
N ALA A 76 -5.90 -0.04 9.58
CA ALA A 76 -5.73 1.33 9.09
C ALA A 76 -4.58 2.11 9.78
N GLU A 77 -4.38 1.89 11.09
CA GLU A 77 -3.27 2.53 11.83
C GLU A 77 -1.91 2.01 11.36
N GLN A 78 -1.77 0.69 11.24
CA GLN A 78 -0.56 0.05 10.74
C GLN A 78 -0.25 0.48 9.29
N ARG A 79 -1.26 0.61 8.43
CA ARG A 79 -1.08 1.11 7.05
C ARG A 79 -0.60 2.56 7.03
N ARG A 80 -1.13 3.42 7.91
CA ARG A 80 -0.62 4.79 8.10
C ARG A 80 0.82 4.79 8.62
N GLN A 81 1.15 3.88 9.53
CA GLN A 81 2.52 3.70 10.03
C GLN A 81 3.49 3.29 8.90
N VAL A 82 3.08 2.45 7.95
CA VAL A 82 3.89 2.13 6.76
C VAL A 82 4.23 3.41 5.97
N LEU A 83 3.25 4.27 5.70
CA LEU A 83 3.49 5.54 4.99
C LEU A 83 4.41 6.48 5.79
N ALA A 84 4.20 6.58 7.10
CA ALA A 84 5.03 7.38 7.99
C ALA A 84 6.50 6.91 8.00
N LEU A 85 6.73 5.59 7.98
CA LEU A 85 8.06 5.00 7.90
C LEU A 85 8.72 5.22 6.53
N ILE A 86 7.95 5.13 5.44
CA ILE A 86 8.47 5.46 4.09
C ILE A 86 8.96 6.91 4.08
N ALA A 87 8.15 7.83 4.61
CA ALA A 87 8.52 9.23 4.73
C ALA A 87 9.79 9.40 5.59
N ALA A 88 9.83 8.81 6.78
CA ALA A 88 10.96 8.93 7.72
C ALA A 88 12.30 8.40 7.15
N VAL A 89 12.26 7.36 6.30
CA VAL A 89 13.45 6.85 5.62
C VAL A 89 13.86 7.76 4.47
N CYS A 90 12.90 8.27 3.69
CA CYS A 90 13.17 9.12 2.52
C CYS A 90 13.63 10.53 2.90
N ARG A 91 13.07 11.09 3.98
CA ARG A 91 13.43 12.36 4.59
C ARG A 91 13.37 12.18 6.10
N GLU A 92 14.43 12.55 6.81
CA GLU A 92 14.42 12.49 8.26
C GLU A 92 13.27 13.36 8.78
N THR A 93 12.30 12.70 9.44
CA THR A 93 11.22 13.37 10.12
C THR A 93 11.68 13.64 11.55
N GLU A 94 11.73 14.91 11.94
CA GLU A 94 11.91 15.29 13.34
C GLU A 94 10.60 15.02 14.10
N GLY A 95 10.65 14.07 15.05
CA GLY A 95 9.58 13.85 16.04
C GLY A 95 8.82 12.52 15.96
N GLU A 96 8.37 12.06 17.15
CA GLU A 96 7.35 11.03 17.45
C GLU A 96 7.64 9.54 17.22
N GLN A 97 8.86 9.13 16.86
CA GLN A 97 9.19 7.69 16.85
C GLN A 97 9.97 7.26 18.09
N PRO A 98 9.70 6.06 18.65
CA PRO A 98 10.57 5.46 19.66
C PRO A 98 12.01 5.38 19.15
N ASP A 99 12.99 5.64 20.03
CA ASP A 99 14.40 5.73 19.65
C ASP A 99 14.90 4.55 18.80
N ALA A 100 14.46 3.33 19.15
CA ALA A 100 14.82 2.12 18.41
C ALA A 100 14.31 2.12 16.96
N LEU A 101 13.10 2.63 16.72
CA LEU A 101 12.51 2.73 15.39
C LEU A 101 13.18 3.84 14.57
N ALA A 102 13.49 4.98 15.19
CA ALA A 102 14.23 6.05 14.57
C ALA A 102 15.65 5.60 14.17
N ILE A 103 16.35 4.85 15.04
CA ILE A 103 17.66 4.25 14.72
C ILE A 103 17.54 3.30 13.52
N TRP A 104 16.49 2.46 13.49
CA TRP A 104 16.26 1.54 12.38
C TRP A 104 16.03 2.27 11.05
N CYS A 105 15.18 3.31 11.05
CA CYS A 105 14.94 4.14 9.86
C CYS A 105 16.22 4.80 9.35
N ARG A 106 17.04 5.38 10.24
CA ARG A 106 18.34 5.98 9.86
C ARG A 106 19.30 4.96 9.25
N ARG A 107 19.36 3.74 9.79
CA ARG A 107 20.19 2.66 9.22
C ARG A 107 19.70 2.27 7.82
N LEU A 108 18.39 2.15 7.63
CA LEU A 108 17.80 1.83 6.33
C LEU A 108 18.03 2.96 5.32
N ALA A 109 17.84 4.22 5.72
CA ALA A 109 18.12 5.41 4.91
C ALA A 109 19.59 5.47 4.48
N LYS A 110 20.53 5.15 5.38
CA LYS A 110 21.97 5.10 5.06
C LYS A 110 22.30 4.01 4.04
N ALA A 111 21.62 2.87 4.10
CA ALA A 111 21.81 1.76 3.16
C ALA A 111 21.23 2.06 1.77
N LEU A 112 20.01 2.56 1.72
CA LEU A 112 19.28 2.83 0.47
C LEU A 112 19.65 4.17 -0.18
N ARG A 113 20.18 5.11 0.61
CA ARG A 113 20.56 6.48 0.23
C ARG A 113 19.48 7.19 -0.60
N PRO A 114 18.25 7.41 -0.07
CA PRO A 114 17.16 8.08 -0.79
C PRO A 114 17.55 9.38 -1.47
N GLY A 115 18.40 10.19 -0.84
CA GLY A 115 18.89 11.45 -1.43
C GLY A 115 19.65 11.35 -2.76
N LEU A 116 20.02 10.14 -3.22
CA LEU A 116 20.68 9.93 -4.52
C LEU A 116 19.74 9.58 -5.67
N TRP A 117 18.48 9.27 -5.39
CA TRP A 117 17.55 8.76 -6.40
C TRP A 117 16.11 9.24 -6.22
N LEU A 118 15.78 9.84 -5.09
CA LEU A 118 14.49 10.40 -4.83
C LEU A 118 14.35 11.73 -5.60
N PRO A 119 13.38 11.86 -6.52
CA PRO A 119 13.13 13.09 -7.25
C PRO A 119 12.78 14.25 -6.31
N SER A 120 13.17 15.47 -6.68
CA SER A 120 12.93 16.67 -5.85
C SER A 120 11.46 16.99 -5.62
N MET A 121 10.57 16.49 -6.47
CA MET A 121 9.11 16.65 -6.32
C MET A 121 8.56 15.88 -5.09
N LEU A 122 9.25 14.81 -4.66
CA LEU A 122 8.88 14.04 -3.46
C LEU A 122 9.60 14.64 -2.25
N ALA A 123 9.06 15.74 -1.75
CA ALA A 123 9.67 16.55 -0.70
C ALA A 123 9.31 16.09 0.72
N PHE A 124 8.25 15.29 0.88
CA PHE A 124 7.72 14.78 2.16
C PHE A 124 7.39 15.89 3.17
N GLY A 125 6.98 17.06 2.65
CA GLY A 125 6.53 18.22 3.42
C GLY A 125 5.03 18.16 3.72
N GLN A 126 4.26 19.13 3.23
CA GLN A 126 2.80 19.23 3.45
C GLN A 126 1.99 18.09 2.82
N ARG A 127 2.58 17.33 1.88
CA ARG A 127 1.95 16.21 1.17
C ARG A 127 2.63 14.87 1.47
N ARG A 128 3.00 14.67 2.73
CA ARG A 128 3.85 13.55 3.14
C ARG A 128 3.23 12.20 2.81
N GLU A 129 1.93 12.05 3.08
CA GLU A 129 1.19 10.81 2.84
C GLU A 129 1.07 10.53 1.34
N GLN A 130 0.79 11.55 0.52
CA GLN A 130 0.73 11.41 -0.93
C GLN A 130 2.10 11.03 -1.51
N ASP A 131 3.18 11.69 -1.06
CA ASP A 131 4.54 11.39 -1.50
C ASP A 131 4.94 9.94 -1.14
N ALA A 132 4.57 9.47 0.05
CA ALA A 132 4.78 8.08 0.46
C ALA A 132 3.94 7.09 -0.36
N LEU A 133 2.71 7.46 -0.72
CA LEU A 133 1.87 6.64 -1.60
C LEU A 133 2.41 6.58 -3.03
N VAL A 134 3.05 7.63 -3.55
CA VAL A 134 3.74 7.57 -4.86
C VAL A 134 4.86 6.53 -4.85
N ILE A 135 5.64 6.46 -3.77
CA ILE A 135 6.67 5.43 -3.58
C ILE A 135 6.03 4.05 -3.53
N LEU A 136 4.96 3.88 -2.74
CA LEU A 136 4.25 2.60 -2.62
C LEU A 136 3.58 2.18 -3.94
N ARG A 137 3.01 3.12 -4.70
CA ARG A 137 2.46 2.90 -6.05
C ARG A 137 3.49 2.31 -6.98
N SER A 138 4.71 2.85 -6.92
CA SER A 138 5.83 2.48 -7.79
C SER A 138 6.38 1.09 -7.49
N ARG A 139 6.05 0.54 -6.31
CA ARG A 139 6.38 -0.84 -5.93
C ARG A 139 5.55 -1.88 -6.66
N PHE A 140 4.29 -1.57 -6.99
CA PHE A 140 3.32 -2.57 -7.42
C PHE A 140 2.83 -2.33 -8.85
N PRO A 141 2.52 -3.40 -9.61
CA PRO A 141 1.85 -3.29 -10.90
C PRO A 141 0.53 -2.51 -10.81
N ALA A 142 0.10 -1.90 -11.91
CA ALA A 142 -1.14 -1.12 -11.97
C ALA A 142 -2.39 -1.91 -11.53
N SER A 143 -2.48 -3.18 -11.87
CA SER A 143 -3.58 -4.07 -11.47
C SER A 143 -3.63 -4.32 -9.96
N CYS A 144 -2.46 -4.37 -9.30
CA CYS A 144 -2.38 -4.49 -7.85
C CYS A 144 -2.73 -3.16 -7.19
N TRP A 145 -2.25 -2.05 -7.75
CA TRP A 145 -2.52 -0.72 -7.21
C TRP A 145 -4.00 -0.37 -7.20
N SER A 146 -4.75 -0.73 -8.24
CA SER A 146 -6.18 -0.39 -8.32
C SER A 146 -6.98 -0.91 -7.12
N ARG A 147 -6.50 -1.98 -6.48
CA ARG A 147 -7.05 -2.55 -5.24
C ARG A 147 -6.36 -1.99 -3.99
N LEU A 148 -5.04 -1.82 -4.04
CA LEU A 148 -4.25 -1.33 -2.91
C LEU A 148 -4.65 0.11 -2.52
N GLN A 149 -4.94 0.97 -3.49
CA GLN A 149 -5.35 2.35 -3.24
C GLN A 149 -6.63 2.45 -2.40
N LEU A 150 -7.52 1.44 -2.48
CA LEU A 150 -8.74 1.41 -1.67
C LEU A 150 -8.43 1.37 -0.18
N LEU A 151 -7.28 0.85 0.23
CA LEU A 151 -6.90 0.72 1.63
C LEU A 151 -6.53 2.06 2.30
N TYR A 152 -6.49 3.14 1.51
CA TYR A 152 -6.07 4.48 1.92
C TYR A 152 -7.16 5.51 1.58
N PRO A 153 -7.18 6.67 2.26
CA PRO A 153 -8.06 7.78 1.91
C PRO A 153 -7.95 8.16 0.44
N ARG A 154 -9.11 8.36 -0.21
CA ARG A 154 -9.22 8.62 -1.65
C ARG A 154 -8.49 9.89 -2.06
N ASP A 155 -8.59 10.95 -1.27
CA ASP A 155 -7.93 12.24 -1.48
C ASP A 155 -6.39 12.15 -1.45
N TRP A 156 -5.84 11.15 -0.76
CA TRP A 156 -4.40 10.89 -0.78
C TRP A 156 -3.97 10.17 -2.06
N CYS A 157 -4.85 9.35 -2.63
CA CYS A 157 -4.56 8.55 -3.82
C CYS A 157 -4.57 9.38 -5.11
N ASP A 158 -5.32 10.49 -5.16
CA ASP A 158 -5.40 11.38 -6.32
C ASP A 158 -4.02 11.87 -6.77
N GLY A 159 -3.12 12.19 -5.82
CA GLY A 159 -1.74 12.59 -6.11
C GLY A 159 -0.78 11.44 -6.44
N ALA A 160 -1.14 10.21 -6.08
CA ALA A 160 -0.33 9.01 -6.28
C ALA A 160 -0.69 8.23 -7.57
N ALA A 161 -1.80 8.59 -8.22
CA ALA A 161 -2.21 8.00 -9.48
C ALA A 161 -1.23 8.31 -10.62
N GLU A 162 -0.59 9.48 -10.57
CA GLU A 162 0.44 9.89 -11.52
C GLU A 162 1.77 9.20 -11.20
N THR A 163 2.26 8.39 -12.13
CA THR A 163 3.61 7.82 -12.01
C THR A 163 4.62 8.95 -12.20
N PRO A 164 5.67 9.04 -11.37
CA PRO A 164 6.74 10.00 -11.58
C PRO A 164 7.25 10.01 -13.02
N ALA A 165 7.41 11.22 -13.58
CA ALA A 165 7.99 11.40 -14.91
C ALA A 165 9.41 10.83 -15.00
N GLU A 166 10.14 10.85 -13.88
CA GLU A 166 11.43 10.19 -13.72
C GLU A 166 11.25 8.80 -13.10
N ALA A 167 11.76 7.77 -13.78
CA ALA A 167 11.62 6.40 -13.33
C ALA A 167 12.36 6.18 -12.00
N LEU A 168 11.62 5.84 -10.96
CA LEU A 168 12.19 5.45 -9.67
C LEU A 168 12.93 4.10 -9.79
N PRO A 169 14.07 3.93 -9.09
CA PRO A 169 14.85 2.69 -9.17
C PRO A 169 14.11 1.52 -8.51
N ALA A 170 13.50 0.66 -9.34
CA ALA A 170 12.64 -0.44 -8.90
C ALA A 170 13.24 -1.31 -7.78
N GLY A 171 14.52 -1.66 -7.86
CA GLY A 171 15.18 -2.49 -6.83
C GLY A 171 15.30 -1.82 -5.45
N ARG A 172 15.48 -0.49 -5.42
CA ARG A 172 15.53 0.28 -4.16
C ARG A 172 14.14 0.50 -3.59
N ILE A 173 13.16 0.76 -4.46
CA ILE A 173 11.75 0.87 -4.06
C ILE A 173 11.25 -0.46 -3.48
N ALA A 174 11.57 -1.58 -4.14
CA ALA A 174 11.29 -2.91 -3.62
C ALA A 174 11.88 -3.13 -2.24
N SER A 175 13.19 -2.90 -2.10
CA SER A 175 13.89 -3.07 -0.83
C SER A 175 13.33 -2.18 0.28
N LEU A 176 12.94 -0.94 -0.04
CA LEU A 176 12.36 0.01 0.90
C LEU A 176 10.98 -0.46 1.39
N CYS A 177 10.06 -0.69 0.45
CA CYS A 177 8.68 -1.06 0.76
C CYS A 177 8.64 -2.41 1.49
N ASP A 178 9.36 -3.42 0.99
CA ASP A 178 9.33 -4.76 1.59
C ASP A 178 9.89 -4.74 3.02
N ALA A 179 10.97 -4.00 3.27
CA ALA A 179 11.54 -3.87 4.62
C ALA A 179 10.58 -3.18 5.60
N ILE A 180 9.91 -2.11 5.15
CA ILE A 180 8.98 -1.35 6.00
C ILE A 180 7.70 -2.14 6.27
N ILE A 181 7.11 -2.74 5.23
CA ILE A 181 5.89 -3.56 5.36
C ILE A 181 6.16 -4.72 6.31
N TRP A 182 7.28 -5.42 6.15
CA TRP A 182 7.70 -6.47 7.08
C TRP A 182 7.86 -5.93 8.50
N LYS A 183 8.51 -4.76 8.67
CA LYS A 183 8.76 -4.17 9.99
C LYS A 183 7.47 -3.85 10.74
N VAL A 184 6.44 -3.40 10.04
CA VAL A 184 5.12 -3.10 10.62
C VAL A 184 4.33 -4.39 10.85
N ALA A 185 4.35 -5.35 9.92
CA ALA A 185 3.64 -6.62 10.07
C ALA A 185 4.18 -7.51 11.19
N ALA A 186 5.47 -7.36 11.54
CA ALA A 186 6.12 -8.12 12.61
C ALA A 186 6.03 -7.45 14.00
N GLY A 187 5.49 -6.23 14.08
CA GLY A 187 5.34 -5.46 15.32
C GLY A 187 3.95 -5.60 15.92
#